data_AF-X1CB24-F1
#
_entry.id   AF-X1CB24-F1
#
_cell.length_a   1.000
_cell.length_b   1.000
_cell.length_c   1.000
_cell.angle_alpha   90.00
_cell.angle_beta   90.00
_cell.angle_gamma   90.00
#
_symmetry.space_group_name_H-M   'P 1'
#
loop_
_entity.id
_entity.type
_entity.pdbx_description
1 polymer ?
#
loop_
_entity_poly.entity_id
_entity_poly.type
_entity_poly.pdbx_seq_one_letter_code
_entity_poly.pdbx_strand_id
1 'polypeptide(L)'
;RLNHEPTAYITGHREFYGLDFYVDPSVLIPRPESELLVEKALKLAQNQAASTIAEVGTGCGAIAISLALSLPQAKIYATAGNRAFALQAR
;
A
#
# COMPACT_ATOMS: atom_id res chain seq x y z
N ARG A 1 -13.76 -4.60 24.10
CA ARG A 1 -12.49 -3.84 24.01
C ARG A 1 -12.51 -2.79 25.10
N LEU A 2 -11.58 -2.82 26.06
CA LEU A 2 -11.63 -1.95 27.24
C LEU A 2 -11.24 -0.49 26.95
N ASN A 3 -10.38 -0.27 25.93
CA ASN A 3 -9.83 1.06 25.61
C ASN A 3 -10.22 1.59 24.22
N HIS A 4 -11.24 1.01 23.57
CA HIS A 4 -11.64 1.36 22.19
C HIS A 4 -10.53 1.30 21.12
N GLU A 5 -9.40 0.67 21.42
CA GLU A 5 -8.30 0.51 20.47
C GLU A 5 -8.71 -0.35 19.25
N PRO A 6 -8.32 0.03 18.03
CA PRO A 6 -8.55 -0.78 16.84
C PRO A 6 -7.98 -2.21 16.95
N THR A 7 -8.76 -3.19 16.49
CA THR A 7 -8.35 -4.57 16.10
C THR A 7 -6.91 -4.69 15.63
N ALA A 8 -6.67 -4.03 14.50
CA ALA A 8 -5.43 -4.24 13.76
C ALA A 8 -4.19 -3.81 14.55
N TYR A 9 -4.28 -2.81 15.43
CA TYR A 9 -3.15 -2.41 16.28
C TYR A 9 -2.88 -3.39 17.41
N ILE A 10 -3.93 -4.00 17.97
CA ILE A 10 -3.78 -5.04 19.00
C ILE A 10 -3.16 -6.30 18.39
N THR A 11 -3.60 -6.69 17.19
CA THR A 11 -3.05 -7.87 16.50
C THR A 11 -1.73 -7.58 15.80
N GLY A 12 -1.40 -6.31 15.54
CA GLY A 12 -0.24 -5.86 14.78
C GLY A 12 -0.34 -6.07 13.28
N HIS A 13 -1.50 -6.51 12.77
CA HIS A 13 -1.64 -7.01 11.40
C HIS A 13 -2.97 -6.61 10.78
N ARG A 14 -2.94 -6.34 9.47
CA ARG A 14 -4.11 -6.03 8.64
C ARG A 14 -3.94 -6.63 7.25
N GLU A 15 -4.89 -7.48 6.86
CA GLU A 15 -5.04 -7.90 5.46
C GLU A 15 -5.50 -6.72 4.60
N PHE A 16 -4.87 -6.56 3.44
CA PHE A 16 -5.25 -5.63 2.38
C PHE A 16 -4.86 -6.22 1.02
N TYR A 17 -5.80 -6.27 0.08
CA TYR A 17 -5.57 -6.77 -1.27
C TYR A 17 -4.94 -8.18 -1.32
N GLY A 18 -5.38 -9.07 -0.41
CA GLY A 18 -4.87 -10.44 -0.29
C GLY A 18 -3.46 -10.57 0.31
N LEU A 19 -2.88 -9.47 0.82
CA LEU A 19 -1.58 -9.44 1.47
C LEU A 19 -1.74 -9.06 2.94
N ASP A 20 -0.90 -9.63 3.81
CA ASP A 20 -0.88 -9.28 5.23
C ASP A 20 0.18 -8.22 5.52
N PHE A 21 -0.25 -7.10 6.12
CA PHE A 21 0.63 -5.97 6.44
C PHE A 21 0.75 -5.78 7.95
N TYR A 22 1.98 -5.56 8.41
CA TYR A 22 2.22 -5.09 9.76
C TYR A 22 1.68 -3.66 9.94
N VAL A 23 0.94 -3.42 11.02
CA VAL A 23 0.41 -2.12 11.39
C VAL A 23 0.61 -1.83 12.87
N ASP A 24 0.89 -0.57 13.17
CA ASP A 24 0.99 -0.05 14.53
C ASP A 24 0.37 1.36 14.57
N PRO A 25 0.23 1.99 15.76
CA PRO A 25 -0.38 3.32 15.87
C PRO A 25 0.31 4.47 15.10
N SER A 26 1.51 4.26 14.54
CA SER A 26 2.23 5.25 13.73
C SER A 26 1.78 5.30 12.25
N VAL A 27 0.96 4.33 11.81
CA VAL A 27 0.46 4.25 10.44
C VAL A 27 -1.07 4.19 10.41
N LEU A 28 -1.67 4.63 9.30
CA LEU A 28 -3.10 4.43 9.08
C LEU A 28 -3.38 2.95 8.75
N ILE A 29 -4.33 2.33 9.45
CA ILE A 29 -4.77 0.96 9.13
C ILE A 29 -5.36 0.94 7.71
N PRO A 30 -4.83 0.07 6.81
CA PRO A 30 -5.39 -0.11 5.47
C PRO A 30 -6.88 -0.40 5.48
N ARG A 31 -7.60 0.36 4.67
CA ARG A 31 -9.06 0.34 4.57
C ARG A 31 -9.47 -0.48 3.34
N PRO A 32 -10.45 -1.39 3.43
CA PRO A 32 -10.92 -2.16 2.27
C PRO A 32 -11.34 -1.26 1.10
N GLU A 33 -11.90 -0.08 1.41
CA GLU A 33 -12.31 0.90 0.40
C GLU A 33 -11.11 1.43 -0.42
N SER A 34 -9.90 1.41 0.13
CA SER A 34 -8.67 1.81 -0.58
C SER A 34 -8.19 0.77 -1.60
N GLU A 35 -8.73 -0.46 -1.60
CA GLU A 35 -8.42 -1.46 -2.64
C GLU A 35 -8.91 -1.00 -4.02
N LEU A 36 -10.00 -0.22 -4.06
CA LEU A 36 -10.48 0.39 -5.30
C LEU A 36 -9.41 1.29 -5.95
N LEU A 37 -8.57 1.96 -5.16
CA LEU A 37 -7.49 2.80 -5.70
C LEU A 37 -6.43 1.94 -6.40
N VAL A 38 -6.08 0.79 -5.82
CA VAL A 38 -5.16 -0.19 -6.44
C VAL A 38 -5.75 -0.66 -7.77
N GLU A 39 -7.01 -1.09 -7.79
CA GLU A 39 -7.67 -1.56 -9.03
C GLU A 39 -7.67 -0.50 -10.14
N LYS A 40 -7.96 0.76 -9.79
CA LYS A 40 -7.98 1.86 -10.77
C LYS A 40 -6.58 2.18 -11.28
N ALA A 41 -5.58 2.20 -10.41
CA ALA A 41 -4.19 2.41 -10.80
C ALA A 41 -3.69 1.29 -11.73
N LEU A 42 -4.03 0.02 -11.45
CA LEU A 42 -3.72 -1.11 -12.33
C LEU A 42 -4.35 -0.94 -13.72
N LYS A 43 -5.63 -0.58 -13.80
CA LYS A 43 -6.33 -0.34 -15.08
C LYS A 43 -5.69 0.80 -15.89
N LEU A 44 -5.22 1.85 -15.23
CA LEU A 44 -4.51 2.95 -15.90
C LEU A 44 -3.12 2.50 -16.39
N ALA A 45 -2.40 1.73 -15.57
CA ALA A 45 -1.06 1.24 -15.88
C ALA A 45 -1.03 0.19 -17.00
N GLN A 46 -2.06 -0.65 -17.14
CA GLN A 46 -2.14 -1.69 -18.19
C GLN A 46 -2.02 -1.13 -19.61
N ASN A 47 -2.41 0.13 -19.83
CA ASN A 47 -2.36 0.77 -21.14
C ASN A 47 -1.01 1.46 -21.42
N GLN A 48 -0.01 1.35 -20.53
CA GLN A 48 1.29 1.97 -20.67
C GLN A 48 2.41 0.95 -20.43
N ALA A 49 3.27 0.75 -21.43
CA ALA A 49 4.46 -0.09 -21.26
C ALA A 49 5.40 0.57 -20.23
N ALA A 50 5.67 -0.14 -19.12
CA ALA A 50 6.53 0.28 -18.01
C ALA A 50 6.18 1.66 -17.41
N SER A 51 5.21 1.69 -16.49
CA SER A 51 4.80 2.90 -15.79
C SER A 51 5.73 3.22 -14.60
N THR A 52 5.95 4.52 -14.38
CA THR A 52 6.51 5.02 -13.11
C THR A 52 5.36 5.59 -12.30
N ILE A 53 5.13 5.04 -11.11
CA ILE A 53 4.01 5.40 -10.23
C ILE A 53 4.60 5.97 -8.93
N ALA A 54 4.01 7.06 -8.44
CA ALA A 54 4.36 7.64 -7.15
C ALA A 54 3.17 7.57 -6.18
N GLU A 55 3.41 7.07 -4.97
CA GLU A 55 2.48 7.14 -3.85
C GLU A 55 2.97 8.17 -2.82
N VAL A 56 2.09 9.09 -2.44
CA VAL A 56 2.35 10.08 -1.40
C VAL A 56 1.56 9.72 -0.15
N GLY A 57 2.25 9.56 0.98
CA GLY A 57 1.63 9.18 2.25
C GLY A 57 1.40 7.67 2.37
N THR A 58 2.40 6.86 2.02
CA THR A 58 2.28 5.39 1.87
C THR A 58 1.94 4.64 3.17
N GLY A 59 2.14 5.26 4.34
CA GLY A 59 1.86 4.60 5.63
C GLY A 59 2.65 3.29 5.77
N CYS A 60 1.93 2.17 5.91
CA CYS A 60 2.51 0.82 5.96
C CYS A 60 2.90 0.24 4.58
N GLY A 61 2.71 0.98 3.49
CA GLY A 61 3.09 0.54 2.14
C GLY A 61 2.00 -0.24 1.40
N ALA A 62 0.79 -0.33 1.94
CA ALA A 62 -0.27 -1.20 1.43
C ALA A 62 -0.53 -1.03 -0.07
N ILE A 63 -0.70 0.21 -0.55
CA ILE A 63 -0.99 0.46 -1.97
C ILE A 63 0.27 0.26 -2.84
N ALA A 64 1.40 0.89 -2.50
CA ALA A 64 2.63 0.77 -3.29
C ALA A 64 3.11 -0.68 -3.43
N ILE A 65 3.04 -1.49 -2.37
CA ILE A 65 3.45 -2.90 -2.40
C ILE A 65 2.47 -3.72 -3.25
N SER A 66 1.16 -3.55 -3.09
CA SER A 66 0.17 -4.22 -3.93
C SER A 66 0.35 -3.88 -5.42
N LEU A 67 0.67 -2.63 -5.74
CA LEU A 67 0.96 -2.20 -7.11
C LEU A 67 2.26 -2.78 -7.64
N ALA A 68 3.34 -2.78 -6.85
CA ALA A 68 4.63 -3.34 -7.27
C ALA A 68 4.50 -4.83 -7.61
N LEU A 69 3.80 -5.61 -6.78
CA LEU A 69 3.56 -7.04 -7.00
C LEU A 69 2.68 -7.31 -8.22
N SER A 70 1.71 -6.45 -8.48
CA SER A 70 0.79 -6.59 -9.61
C SER A 70 1.35 -6.05 -10.94
N LEU A 71 2.36 -5.18 -10.87
CA LEU A 71 3.04 -4.56 -12.02
C LEU A 71 4.56 -4.76 -11.92
N PRO A 72 5.10 -5.95 -12.18
CA PRO A 72 6.52 -6.24 -11.96
C PRO A 72 7.49 -5.34 -12.76
N GLN A 73 7.03 -4.82 -13.89
CA GLN A 73 7.82 -3.92 -14.74
C GLN A 73 7.69 -2.44 -14.36
N ALA A 74 6.76 -2.08 -13.47
CA ALA A 74 6.60 -0.71 -13.03
C ALA A 74 7.66 -0.32 -11.98
N LYS A 75 8.05 0.95 -12.00
CA LYS A 75 8.84 1.55 -10.92
C LYS A 75 7.89 2.27 -9.98
N ILE A 76 7.86 1.86 -8.71
CA ILE A 76 6.99 2.48 -7.71
C ILE A 76 7.86 3.30 -6.74
N TYR A 77 7.54 4.57 -6.57
CA TYR A 77 8.16 5.44 -5.56
C TYR A 77 7.13 5.73 -4.49
N ALA A 78 7.45 5.49 -3.22
CA ALA A 78 6.53 5.67 -2.10
C ALA A 78 7.15 6.60 -1.07
N THR A 79 6.37 7.56 -0.57
CA THR A 79 6.86 8.55 0.41
C THR A 79 6.05 8.54 1.70
N ALA A 80 6.74 8.70 2.83
CA ALA A 80 6.17 8.83 4.16
C ALA A 80 6.87 9.98 4.90
N GLY A 81 6.17 11.10 5.09
CA GLY A 81 6.77 12.32 5.65
C GLY A 81 7.91 12.83 4.75
N ASN A 82 9.11 12.97 5.32
CA ASN A 82 10.32 13.39 4.62
C ASN A 82 11.17 12.22 4.06
N ARG A 83 10.62 10.99 4.05
CA ARG A 83 11.31 9.79 3.55
C ARG A 83 10.68 9.31 2.25
N ALA A 84 11.54 8.84 1.34
CA ALA A 84 11.15 8.24 0.07
C ALA A 84 11.83 6.88 -0.10
N PHE A 85 11.09 5.91 -0.63
CA PHE A 85 11.56 4.55 -0.91
C PHE A 85 11.16 4.16 -2.33
N ALA A 86 12.02 3.40 -3.01
CA ALA A 86 11.75 2.87 -4.34
C ALA A 86 11.49 1.37 -4.24
N LEU A 87 10.42 0.91 -4.86
CA LEU A 87 9.99 -0.49 -4.92
C LEU A 87 9.97 -0.93 -6.38
N GLN A 88 10.53 -2.11 -6.61
CA GLN A 88 10.40 -2.83 -7.88
C GLN A 88 10.31 -4.32 -7.54
N ALA A 89 9.18 -4.95 -7.86
CA ALA A 89 9.07 -6.39 -7.70
C ALA A 89 10.00 -7.08 -8.71
N ARG A 90 10.71 -8.10 -8.26
CA ARG A 90 11.61 -8.91 -9.08
C ARG A 90 10.85 -10.07 -9.71
#